data_AF-A0A1X7K298-F1
#
_entry.id   AF-A0A1X7K298-F1
#
_cell.length_a   1.000
_cell.length_b   1.000
_cell.length_c   1.000
_cell.angle_alpha   90.00
_cell.angle_beta   90.00
_cell.angle_gamma   90.00
#
_symmetry.space_group_name_H-M   'P 1'
#
loop_
_entity.id
_entity.type
_entity.pdbx_description
1 polymer ?
#
loop_
_entity_poly.entity_id
_entity_poly.type
_entity_poly.pdbx_seq_one_letter_code
_entity_poly.pdbx_strand_id
1 'polypeptide(L)'
;MFRDMNMIYEAHEANKILFEEHMHSACYEDTEPFLNRISPLYQVCIVSDADEAMIPRFHEAYGIPIFISEHYQSYKNDADNAMFKQLLDRYQVDPSKVIHIGDSVTDVVGAKREGITACWLNRNKRSWDHKVAPDLVIQSLEELEGIL
;
A
#
# COMPACT_ATOMS: atom_id res chain seq x y z
N MET A 1 11.17 24.33 -13.95
CA MET A 1 12.16 23.32 -13.54
C MET A 1 12.81 22.62 -14.75
N PHE A 2 12.10 21.80 -15.54
CA PHE A 2 12.72 21.10 -16.69
C PHE A 2 13.13 22.01 -17.86
N ARG A 3 12.32 23.02 -18.17
CA ARG A 3 12.66 24.07 -19.16
C ARG A 3 13.89 24.90 -18.74
N ASP A 4 14.05 25.13 -17.45
CA ASP A 4 15.18 25.89 -16.89
C ASP A 4 16.49 25.08 -16.92
N MET A 5 16.40 23.76 -17.06
CA MET A 5 17.54 22.84 -17.23
C MET A 5 17.86 22.56 -18.71
N ASN A 6 17.20 23.25 -19.65
CA ASN A 6 17.37 23.07 -21.09
C ASN A 6 17.15 21.62 -21.58
N MET A 7 16.37 20.84 -20.81
CA MET A 7 16.00 19.47 -21.17
C MET A 7 14.83 19.52 -22.16
N ILE A 8 15.03 18.93 -23.33
CA ILE A 8 13.94 18.67 -24.29
C ILE A 8 13.18 17.45 -23.77
N TYR A 9 11.89 17.59 -23.52
CA TYR A 9 11.04 16.49 -23.09
C TYR A 9 9.69 16.53 -23.79
N GLU A 10 9.14 15.35 -24.08
CA GLU A 10 7.78 15.17 -24.51
C GLU A 10 6.95 14.69 -23.32
N ALA A 11 5.95 15.47 -22.93
CA ALA A 11 5.17 15.20 -21.71
C ALA A 11 4.47 13.83 -21.77
N HIS A 12 4.03 13.41 -22.95
CA HIS A 12 3.38 12.11 -23.13
C HIS A 12 4.34 10.94 -22.93
N GLU A 13 5.54 11.02 -23.51
CA GLU A 13 6.57 9.99 -23.35
C GLU A 13 7.09 9.93 -21.91
N ALA A 14 7.29 11.08 -21.27
CA ALA A 14 7.67 11.11 -19.85
C ALA A 14 6.63 10.46 -18.95
N ASN A 15 5.34 10.66 -19.26
CA ASN A 15 4.25 10.02 -18.54
C ASN A 15 4.26 8.50 -18.77
N LYS A 16 4.38 8.05 -20.02
CA LYS A 16 4.46 6.64 -20.36
C LYS A 16 5.60 5.92 -19.63
N ILE A 17 6.80 6.51 -19.61
CA ILE A 17 7.94 5.97 -18.87
C ILE A 17 7.63 5.88 -17.38
N LEU A 18 6.99 6.89 -16.79
CA LEU A 18 6.62 6.86 -15.36
C LEU A 18 5.71 5.67 -15.03
N PHE A 19 4.69 5.41 -15.85
CA PHE A 19 3.80 4.26 -15.67
C PHE A 19 4.53 2.93 -15.85
N GLU A 20 5.35 2.80 -16.89
CA GLU A 20 6.14 1.59 -17.16
C GLU A 20 7.12 1.26 -16.02
N GLU A 21 7.85 2.25 -15.51
CA GLU A 21 8.81 2.04 -14.41
C GLU A 21 8.13 1.63 -13.09
N HIS A 22 6.90 2.10 -12.82
CA HIS A 22 6.13 1.61 -11.65
C HIS A 22 5.80 0.13 -11.78
N MET A 23 5.47 -0.34 -12.98
CA MET A 23 5.20 -1.75 -13.26
C MET A 23 6.45 -2.64 -13.14
N HIS A 24 7.63 -2.07 -13.32
CA HIS A 24 8.92 -2.78 -13.28
C HIS A 24 9.59 -2.82 -11.90
N SER A 25 8.98 -2.18 -10.89
CA SER A 25 9.49 -2.23 -9.53
C SER A 25 9.49 -3.66 -8.98
N ALA A 26 10.68 -4.18 -8.67
CA ALA A 26 10.82 -5.52 -8.12
C ALA A 26 10.26 -5.60 -6.70
N CYS A 27 9.62 -6.73 -6.37
CA CYS A 27 9.25 -7.05 -5.00
C CYS A 27 10.50 -7.21 -4.12
N TYR A 28 10.36 -6.91 -2.83
CA TYR A 28 11.38 -7.27 -1.85
C TYR A 28 11.48 -8.79 -1.70
N GLU A 29 12.67 -9.30 -1.34
CA GLU A 29 12.96 -10.74 -1.24
C GLU A 29 12.01 -11.50 -0.30
N ASP A 30 11.51 -10.83 0.74
CA ASP A 30 10.57 -11.38 1.74
C ASP A 30 9.09 -11.34 1.29
N THR A 31 8.77 -10.70 0.16
CA THR A 31 7.37 -10.45 -0.26
C THR A 31 6.67 -11.74 -0.70
N GLU A 32 7.26 -12.49 -1.62
CA GLU A 32 6.68 -13.73 -2.12
C GLU A 32 6.60 -14.83 -1.03
N PRO A 33 7.65 -15.08 -0.23
CA PRO A 33 7.56 -15.99 0.92
C PRO A 33 6.44 -15.60 1.89
N PHE A 34 6.30 -14.31 2.19
CA PHE A 34 5.25 -13.80 3.06
C PHE A 34 3.86 -14.05 2.48
N LEU A 35 3.61 -13.64 1.22
CA LEU A 35 2.31 -13.82 0.56
C LEU A 35 1.92 -15.30 0.45
N ASN A 36 2.85 -16.18 0.08
CA ASN A 36 2.61 -17.62 -0.01
C ASN A 36 2.18 -18.22 1.33
N ARG A 37 2.71 -17.70 2.45
CA ARG A 37 2.33 -18.15 3.79
C ARG A 37 0.98 -17.60 4.25
N ILE A 38 0.70 -16.32 4.03
CA ILE A 38 -0.50 -15.69 4.60
C ILE A 38 -1.76 -15.90 3.75
N SER A 39 -1.63 -16.02 2.43
CA SER A 39 -2.79 -16.11 1.52
C SER A 39 -3.69 -17.33 1.76
N PRO A 40 -3.19 -18.50 2.21
CA PRO A 40 -4.05 -19.61 2.61
C PRO A 40 -4.79 -19.42 3.95
N LEU A 41 -4.32 -18.49 4.79
CA LEU A 41 -4.79 -18.31 6.17
C LEU A 41 -5.67 -17.07 6.33
N TYR A 42 -5.45 -16.05 5.50
CA TYR A 42 -6.04 -14.72 5.61
C TYR A 42 -6.61 -14.24 4.28
N GLN A 43 -7.63 -13.39 4.35
CA GLN A 43 -8.06 -12.62 3.18
C GLN A 43 -7.07 -11.48 2.97
N VAL A 44 -6.43 -11.44 1.80
CA VAL A 44 -5.41 -10.45 1.43
C VAL A 44 -5.97 -9.53 0.34
N CYS A 45 -5.69 -8.23 0.45
CA CYS A 45 -5.97 -7.24 -0.57
C CYS A 45 -4.82 -6.22 -0.63
N ILE A 46 -4.73 -5.48 -1.73
CA ILE A 46 -3.82 -4.36 -1.90
C ILE A 46 -4.61 -3.06 -1.79
N VAL A 47 -4.12 -2.11 -0.99
CA VAL A 47 -4.65 -0.75 -0.88
C VAL A 47 -3.56 0.23 -1.33
N SER A 48 -3.76 0.94 -2.43
CA SER A 48 -2.71 1.77 -3.03
C SER A 48 -3.23 3.12 -3.53
N ASP A 49 -2.43 4.17 -3.30
CA ASP A 49 -2.62 5.47 -3.94
C ASP A 49 -1.97 5.39 -5.33
N ALA A 50 -2.71 4.84 -6.30
CA ALA A 50 -2.23 4.54 -7.63
C ALA A 50 -3.35 4.56 -8.67
N ASP A 51 -2.94 4.63 -9.93
CA ASP A 51 -3.75 4.34 -11.09
C ASP A 51 -3.56 2.87 -11.49
N GLU A 52 -4.55 2.27 -12.14
CA GLU A 52 -4.57 0.86 -12.52
C GLU A 52 -3.36 0.50 -13.40
N ALA A 53 -2.97 1.42 -14.30
CA ALA A 53 -1.82 1.24 -15.17
C ALA A 53 -0.46 1.25 -14.44
N MET A 54 -0.42 1.59 -13.15
CA MET A 54 0.79 1.58 -12.31
C MET A 54 0.89 0.33 -11.43
N ILE A 55 -0.14 -0.51 -11.37
CA ILE A 55 -0.18 -1.66 -10.47
C ILE A 55 0.39 -2.91 -11.17
N PRO A 56 1.51 -3.48 -10.67
CA PRO A 56 2.08 -4.69 -11.22
C PRO A 56 1.08 -5.86 -11.20
N ARG A 57 0.99 -6.60 -12.31
CA ARG A 57 0.00 -7.69 -12.48
C ARG A 57 0.23 -8.93 -11.60
N PHE A 58 1.26 -8.96 -10.75
CA PHE A 58 1.51 -10.14 -9.90
C PHE A 58 0.30 -10.47 -9.02
N HIS A 59 -0.47 -9.47 -8.59
CA HIS A 59 -1.66 -9.68 -7.77
C HIS A 59 -2.69 -10.60 -8.44
N GLU A 60 -2.74 -10.64 -9.78
CA GLU A 60 -3.64 -11.49 -10.55
C GLU A 60 -3.32 -12.98 -10.30
N ALA A 61 -2.04 -13.33 -10.22
CA ALA A 61 -1.59 -14.70 -9.97
C ALA A 61 -1.98 -15.22 -8.58
N TYR A 62 -2.12 -14.32 -7.61
CA TYR A 62 -2.57 -14.63 -6.25
C TYR A 62 -4.08 -14.44 -6.05
N GLY A 63 -4.81 -13.93 -7.05
CA GLY A 63 -6.22 -13.58 -6.90
C GLY A 63 -6.47 -12.49 -5.85
N ILE A 64 -5.49 -11.62 -5.58
CA ILE A 64 -5.55 -10.57 -4.57
C ILE A 64 -6.36 -9.39 -5.13
N PRO A 65 -7.47 -8.99 -4.49
CA PRO A 65 -8.23 -7.81 -4.89
C PRO A 65 -7.46 -6.52 -4.64
N ILE A 66 -7.70 -5.51 -5.46
CA ILE A 66 -7.09 -4.19 -5.34
C ILE A 66 -8.12 -3.13 -4.97
N PHE A 67 -7.71 -2.20 -4.11
CA PHE A 67 -8.40 -0.97 -3.78
C PHE A 67 -7.45 0.16 -4.13
N ILE A 68 -7.74 0.88 -5.21
CA ILE A 68 -6.85 1.93 -5.73
C ILE A 68 -7.55 3.27 -5.84
N SER A 69 -6.79 4.35 -5.65
CA SER A 69 -7.33 5.71 -5.66
C SER A 69 -8.08 6.07 -6.92
N GLU A 70 -7.67 5.56 -8.09
CA GLU A 70 -8.38 5.79 -9.35
C GLU A 70 -9.80 5.21 -9.34
N HIS A 71 -9.99 3.99 -8.83
CA HIS A 71 -11.32 3.35 -8.82
C HIS A 71 -12.25 3.94 -7.77
N TYR A 72 -11.69 4.29 -6.61
CA TYR A 72 -12.46 4.75 -5.46
C TYR A 72 -12.52 6.27 -5.33
N GLN A 73 -11.82 7.02 -6.20
CA GLN A 73 -11.71 8.48 -6.16
C GLN A 73 -11.35 8.99 -4.76
N SER A 74 -10.46 8.25 -4.08
CA SER A 74 -10.09 8.48 -2.69
C SER A 74 -8.64 8.06 -2.46
N TYR A 75 -7.89 8.89 -1.75
CA TYR A 75 -6.52 8.59 -1.32
C TYR A 75 -6.53 8.10 0.13
N LYS A 76 -5.54 7.29 0.50
CA LYS A 76 -5.32 6.88 1.90
C LYS A 76 -5.21 8.14 2.77
N ASN A 77 -5.99 8.17 3.86
CA ASN A 77 -6.04 9.29 4.80
C ASN A 77 -6.54 10.63 4.21
N ASP A 78 -7.29 10.62 3.10
CA ASP A 78 -8.03 11.82 2.67
C ASP A 78 -9.20 12.16 3.63
N ALA A 79 -9.98 13.19 3.31
CA ALA A 79 -11.07 13.64 4.18
C ALA A 79 -12.09 12.54 4.50
N ASP A 80 -12.48 11.75 3.50
CA ASP A 80 -13.55 10.76 3.62
C ASP A 80 -13.03 9.37 3.96
N ASN A 81 -11.75 9.11 3.74
CA ASN A 81 -11.04 7.85 3.93
C ASN A 81 -11.79 6.68 3.29
N ALA A 82 -12.40 6.93 2.13
CA ALA A 82 -13.41 6.06 1.55
C ALA A 82 -12.84 4.69 1.18
N MET A 83 -11.58 4.64 0.73
CA MET A 83 -10.95 3.39 0.33
C MET A 83 -10.86 2.36 1.50
N PHE A 84 -10.50 2.79 2.71
CA PHE A 84 -10.50 1.91 3.89
C PHE A 84 -11.92 1.51 4.32
N LYS A 85 -12.89 2.42 4.23
CA LYS A 85 -14.31 2.12 4.52
C LYS A 85 -14.89 1.10 3.54
N GLN A 86 -14.58 1.26 2.25
CA GLN A 86 -15.03 0.35 1.19
C GLN A 86 -14.40 -1.02 1.32
N LEU A 87 -13.12 -1.10 1.72
CA LEU A 87 -12.49 -2.36 2.15
C LEU A 87 -13.29 -3.03 3.25
N LEU A 88 -13.56 -2.33 4.35
CA LEU A 88 -14.28 -2.90 5.51
C LEU A 88 -15.68 -3.37 5.12
N ASP A 89 -16.40 -2.59 4.32
CA ASP A 89 -17.72 -2.97 3.80
C ASP A 89 -17.63 -4.18 2.85
N ARG A 90 -16.65 -4.24 1.96
CA ARG A 90 -16.48 -5.36 1.03
C ARG A 90 -16.23 -6.69 1.74
N TYR A 91 -15.51 -6.66 2.87
CA TYR A 91 -15.16 -7.85 3.63
C TYR A 91 -16.11 -8.13 4.81
N GLN A 92 -17.01 -7.19 5.15
CA GLN A 92 -17.95 -7.29 6.28
C GLN A 92 -17.24 -7.76 7.56
N VAL A 93 -16.08 -7.14 7.85
CA VAL A 93 -15.18 -7.55 8.94
C VAL A 93 -15.08 -6.44 9.98
N ASP A 94 -14.96 -6.83 11.24
CA ASP A 94 -14.65 -5.89 12.32
C ASP A 94 -13.26 -5.27 12.07
N PRO A 95 -13.11 -3.93 12.10
CA PRO A 95 -11.82 -3.28 11.90
C PRO A 95 -10.71 -3.81 12.82
N SER A 96 -11.05 -4.23 14.05
CA SER A 96 -10.08 -4.79 15.00
C SER A 96 -9.48 -6.13 14.55
N LYS A 97 -10.04 -6.77 13.52
CA LYS A 97 -9.56 -8.02 12.92
C LYS A 97 -8.79 -7.78 11.63
N VAL A 98 -8.56 -6.53 11.25
CA VAL A 98 -7.81 -6.16 10.06
C VAL A 98 -6.46 -5.58 10.49
N ILE A 99 -5.41 -5.99 9.78
CA ILE A 99 -4.09 -5.38 9.85
C ILE A 99 -3.79 -4.73 8.50
N HIS A 100 -3.48 -3.44 8.50
CA HIS A 100 -2.95 -2.75 7.32
C HIS A 100 -1.44 -2.65 7.45
N ILE A 101 -0.72 -3.16 6.46
CA ILE A 101 0.75 -3.15 6.43
C ILE A 101 1.19 -2.18 5.34
N GLY A 102 1.88 -1.12 5.72
CA GLY A 102 2.38 -0.11 4.78
C GLY A 102 3.59 0.63 5.32
N ASP A 103 4.24 1.41 4.47
CA ASP A 103 5.52 2.05 4.80
C ASP A 103 5.38 3.57 4.96
N SER A 104 4.20 4.14 4.71
CA SER A 104 3.95 5.57 4.73
C SER A 104 3.10 6.03 5.92
N VAL A 105 3.06 7.35 6.11
CA VAL A 105 2.20 7.98 7.12
C VAL A 105 0.73 7.82 6.77
N THR A 106 0.37 7.90 5.48
CA THR A 106 -1.02 7.75 5.04
C THR A 106 -1.53 6.33 5.22
N ASP A 107 -0.67 5.32 5.11
CA ASP A 107 -1.00 3.93 5.46
C ASP A 107 -1.39 3.82 6.93
N VAL A 108 -0.53 4.30 7.83
CA VAL A 108 -0.74 4.15 9.27
C VAL A 108 -1.92 4.98 9.74
N VAL A 109 -1.93 6.27 9.43
CA VAL A 109 -2.96 7.19 9.93
C VAL A 109 -4.30 6.88 9.28
N GLY A 110 -4.32 6.57 7.99
CA GLY A 110 -5.54 6.20 7.26
C GLY A 110 -6.18 4.94 7.83
N ALA A 111 -5.41 3.88 8.07
CA ALA A 111 -5.93 2.66 8.69
C ALA A 111 -6.49 2.91 10.10
N LYS A 112 -5.73 3.61 10.97
CA LYS A 112 -6.13 3.86 12.35
C LYS A 112 -7.41 4.68 12.48
N ARG A 113 -7.68 5.58 11.53
CA ARG A 113 -8.92 6.37 11.52
C ARG A 113 -10.18 5.52 11.40
N GLU A 114 -10.08 4.34 10.79
CA GLU A 114 -11.19 3.37 10.70
C GLU A 114 -11.11 2.26 11.76
N GLY A 115 -10.22 2.37 12.74
CA GLY A 115 -10.04 1.37 13.80
C GLY A 115 -9.27 0.12 13.37
N ILE A 116 -8.59 0.15 12.22
CA ILE A 116 -7.74 -0.94 11.72
C ILE A 116 -6.40 -0.93 12.45
N THR A 117 -5.87 -2.12 12.77
CA THR A 117 -4.52 -2.25 13.33
C THR A 117 -3.49 -1.83 12.28
N ALA A 118 -2.67 -0.82 12.58
CA ALA A 118 -1.67 -0.31 11.64
C ALA A 118 -0.28 -0.87 11.93
N CYS A 119 0.28 -1.57 10.95
CA CYS A 119 1.66 -2.05 10.97
C CYS A 119 2.53 -1.22 10.02
N TRP A 120 3.52 -0.55 10.59
CA TRP A 120 4.48 0.25 9.83
C TRP A 120 5.71 -0.58 9.45
N LEU A 121 5.87 -0.83 8.15
CA LEU A 121 7.04 -1.46 7.57
C LEU A 121 8.15 -0.43 7.35
N ASN A 122 9.06 -0.34 8.31
CA ASN A 122 10.14 0.62 8.37
C ASN A 122 11.50 -0.01 8.06
N ARG A 123 11.66 -0.52 6.83
CA ARG A 123 12.91 -1.16 6.34
C ARG A 123 14.16 -0.27 6.56
N ASN A 124 13.98 1.05 6.45
CA ASN A 124 15.05 2.04 6.50
C ASN A 124 15.29 2.64 7.91
N LYS A 125 14.68 2.11 8.97
CA LYS A 125 14.84 2.59 10.36
C LYS A 125 14.63 4.10 10.52
N ARG A 126 13.65 4.65 9.81
CA ARG A 126 13.25 6.06 9.89
C ARG A 126 12.67 6.38 11.28
N SER A 127 12.79 7.63 11.73
CA SER A 127 12.04 8.13 12.89
C SER A 127 10.55 8.24 12.57
N TRP A 128 9.70 8.09 13.59
CA TRP A 128 8.28 8.36 13.49
C TRP A 128 7.95 9.69 14.19
N ASP A 129 7.83 10.76 13.41
CA ASP A 129 7.65 12.12 13.92
C ASP A 129 6.20 12.60 13.87
N HIS A 130 5.23 11.67 13.88
CA HIS A 130 3.80 11.95 13.80
C HIS A 130 3.08 11.59 15.10
N LYS A 131 2.09 12.41 15.48
CA LYS A 131 1.31 12.25 16.71
C LYS A 131 0.58 10.91 16.82
N VAL A 132 0.07 10.41 15.69
CA VAL A 132 -0.62 9.13 15.62
C VAL A 132 0.44 8.05 15.36
N ALA A 133 0.71 7.22 16.37
CA ALA A 133 1.70 6.14 16.28
C ALA A 133 1.10 4.87 15.65
N PRO A 134 1.89 4.10 14.88
CA PRO A 134 1.50 2.76 14.45
C PRO A 134 1.35 1.83 15.67
N ASP A 135 0.57 0.76 15.50
CA ASP A 135 0.39 -0.27 16.53
C ASP A 135 1.56 -1.26 16.52
N LEU A 136 2.12 -1.51 15.34
CA LEU A 136 3.28 -2.38 15.13
C LEU A 136 4.32 -1.65 14.27
N VAL A 137 5.61 -1.90 14.55
CA VAL A 137 6.72 -1.43 13.72
C VAL A 137 7.61 -2.63 13.43
N ILE A 138 7.78 -2.92 12.15
CA ILE A 138 8.60 -4.03 11.65
C ILE A 138 9.61 -3.47 10.64
N GLN A 139 10.74 -4.14 10.46
CA GLN A 139 11.74 -3.82 9.43
C GLN A 139 11.70 -4.82 8.27
N SER A 140 11.09 -5.98 8.47
CA SER A 140 10.89 -7.03 7.48
C SER A 140 9.50 -7.67 7.63
N LEU A 141 8.91 -8.15 6.52
CA LEU A 141 7.66 -8.92 6.58
C LEU A 141 7.81 -10.25 7.33
N GLU A 142 9.05 -10.75 7.45
CA GLU A 142 9.39 -11.94 8.26
C GLU A 142 9.07 -11.74 9.75
N GLU A 143 9.12 -10.51 10.26
CA GLU A 143 8.83 -10.23 11.68
C GLU A 143 7.36 -10.45 12.06
N LEU A 144 6.46 -10.49 11.06
CA LEU A 144 5.04 -10.80 11.29
C LEU A 144 4.79 -12.29 11.55
N GLU A 145 5.78 -13.16 11.35
CA GLU A 145 5.67 -14.62 11.60
C GLU A 145 5.36 -14.97 13.06
N GLY A 146 5.77 -14.13 14.00
CA GLY A 146 5.48 -14.32 15.42
C GLY A 146 4.21 -13.61 15.89
N ILE A 147 3.54 -12.89 14.99
CA ILE A 147 2.40 -12.01 15.30
C ILE A 147 1.11 -12.53 14.67
N LEU A 148 1.20 -13.09 13.45
CA LEU A 148 0.10 -13.65 12.66
C LEU A 148 0.05 -15.19 12.72
#